data_AF-D6QW53-F1
#
_entry.id   AF-D6QW53-F1
#
_cell.length_a   1.000
_cell.length_b   1.000
_cell.length_c   1.000
_cell.angle_alpha   90.00
_cell.angle_beta   90.00
_cell.angle_gamma   90.00
#
_symmetry.space_group_name_H-M   'P 1'
#
loop_
_entity.id
_entity.type
_entity.pdbx_description
1 polymer ?
#
loop_
_entity_poly.entity_id
_entity_poly.type
_entity_poly.pdbx_seq_one_letter_code
_entity_poly.pdbx_strand_id
1 'polypeptide(L)'
;YGGGEVISLAEEIFSADSKLVAELISIWCDKRISENLVELAMISVMDILNHFLPSLEEQVKWCQEKDWHMHYSIEFQKRRRDYMALCDASNETPYLEQNSMVKNYIHLRKEKILSYKYALDQNNKRMMLTASQSSILDSLVHMNLNRLLGTNRNQERKIMSLISHSLYHLNNKRKHTQQTFEGILSYDNN
;
A
#
# COMPACT_ATOMS: atom_id res chain seq x y z
N TYR A 1 6.20 2.04 -17.36
CA TYR A 1 4.84 1.63 -16.93
C TYR A 1 4.24 0.52 -17.80
N GLY A 2 5.02 -0.49 -18.22
CA GLY A 2 4.50 -1.71 -18.88
C GLY A 2 4.42 -1.73 -20.41
N GLY A 3 4.88 -0.71 -21.13
CA GLY A 3 4.86 -0.64 -22.60
C GLY A 3 3.68 0.13 -23.18
N GLY A 4 3.67 0.34 -24.49
CA GLY A 4 2.66 1.19 -25.16
C GLY A 4 1.22 0.66 -25.08
N GLU A 5 1.03 -0.66 -24.95
CA GLU A 5 -0.31 -1.27 -24.90
C GLU A 5 -1.05 -1.01 -23.58
N VAL A 6 -0.33 -0.68 -22.51
CA VAL A 6 -0.89 -0.53 -21.16
C VAL A 6 -0.64 0.85 -20.58
N ILE A 7 0.00 1.76 -21.32
CA ILE A 7 0.35 3.10 -20.82
C ILE A 7 -0.89 3.94 -20.51
N SER A 8 -1.93 3.84 -21.34
CA SER A 8 -3.20 4.54 -21.12
C SER A 8 -3.87 4.12 -19.81
N LEU A 9 -3.81 2.83 -19.47
CA LEU A 9 -4.31 2.31 -18.20
C LEU A 9 -3.51 2.83 -16.99
N ALA A 10 -2.19 3.02 -17.14
CA ALA A 10 -1.38 3.67 -16.12
C ALA A 10 -1.76 5.15 -15.95
N GLU A 11 -2.05 5.86 -17.04
CA GLU A 11 -2.53 7.25 -17.00
C GLU A 11 -3.90 7.37 -16.32
N GLU A 12 -4.80 6.40 -16.52
CA GLU A 12 -6.07 6.33 -15.80
C GLU A 12 -5.87 6.17 -14.29
N ILE A 13 -4.91 5.35 -13.85
CA ILE A 13 -4.52 5.26 -12.44
C ILE A 13 -4.00 6.62 -11.96
N PHE A 14 -3.11 7.28 -12.70
CA PHE A 14 -2.57 8.58 -12.28
C PHE A 14 -3.64 9.66 -12.16
N SER A 15 -4.65 9.64 -13.03
CA SER A 15 -5.79 10.54 -12.96
C SER A 15 -6.63 10.29 -11.70
N ALA A 16 -6.97 9.02 -11.43
CA ALA A 16 -7.71 8.65 -10.22
C ALA A 16 -6.92 8.94 -8.94
N ASP A 17 -5.62 8.62 -8.94
CA ASP A 17 -4.68 8.87 -7.84
C ASP A 17 -4.56 10.37 -7.53
N SER A 18 -4.46 11.22 -8.55
CA SER A 18 -4.37 12.67 -8.37
C SER A 18 -5.63 13.24 -7.71
N LYS A 19 -6.82 12.72 -8.04
CA LYS A 19 -8.08 13.14 -7.41
C LYS A 19 -8.13 12.74 -5.94
N LEU A 20 -7.73 11.51 -5.63
CA LEU A 20 -7.66 11.05 -4.23
C LEU A 20 -6.65 11.86 -3.42
N VAL A 21 -5.44 12.08 -3.94
CA VAL A 21 -4.41 12.85 -3.25
C VAL A 21 -4.85 14.29 -3.00
N ALA A 22 -5.49 14.94 -3.97
CA ALA A 22 -6.04 16.28 -3.79
C ALA A 22 -7.05 16.33 -2.63
N GLU A 23 -7.93 15.34 -2.54
CA GLU A 23 -8.89 15.24 -1.44
C GLU A 23 -8.17 15.00 -0.09
N LEU A 24 -7.20 14.09 -0.03
CA LEU A 24 -6.41 13.85 1.19
C LEU A 24 -5.67 15.12 1.67
N ILE A 25 -5.10 15.90 0.75
CA ILE A 25 -4.44 17.17 1.07
C ILE A 25 -5.46 18.19 1.59
N SER A 26 -6.62 18.32 0.94
CA SER A 26 -7.66 19.25 1.38
C SER A 26 -8.08 18.96 2.82
N ILE A 27 -8.30 17.70 3.16
CA ILE A 27 -8.79 17.33 4.48
C ILE A 27 -7.66 17.48 5.53
N TRP A 28 -6.40 17.21 5.17
CA TRP A 28 -5.25 17.49 6.01
C TRP A 28 -5.08 18.98 6.32
N CYS A 29 -5.18 19.84 5.30
CA CYS A 29 -5.10 21.30 5.44
C CYS A 29 -6.19 21.87 6.35
N ASP A 30 -7.40 21.34 6.24
CA ASP A 30 -8.54 21.76 7.05
C ASP A 30 -8.49 21.23 8.49
N LYS A 31 -7.46 20.43 8.85
CA LYS A 31 -7.33 19.76 10.16
C LYS A 31 -8.58 18.98 10.58
N ARG A 32 -9.38 18.53 9.61
CA ARG A 32 -10.58 17.72 9.86
C ARG A 32 -10.23 16.29 10.30
N ILE A 33 -8.94 15.97 10.31
CA ILE A 33 -8.37 14.68 10.66
C ILE A 33 -7.37 14.89 11.79
N SER A 34 -7.39 14.00 12.78
CA SER A 34 -6.40 13.97 13.85
C SER A 34 -5.05 13.39 13.42
N GLU A 35 -5.09 12.64 12.33
CA GLU A 35 -4.01 11.93 11.68
C GLU A 35 -3.07 12.88 10.95
N ASN A 36 -1.77 12.58 11.07
CA ASN A 36 -0.75 13.39 10.42
C ASN A 36 -0.53 12.92 8.97
N LEU A 37 0.15 13.76 8.18
CA LEU A 37 0.42 13.49 6.77
C LEU A 37 1.16 12.15 6.52
N VAL A 38 1.92 11.65 7.51
CA VAL A 38 2.60 10.35 7.42
C VAL A 38 1.58 9.21 7.38
N GLU A 39 0.54 9.25 8.21
CA GLU A 39 -0.49 8.21 8.26
C GLU A 39 -1.34 8.21 6.99
N LEU A 40 -1.72 9.38 6.50
CA LEU A 40 -2.42 9.51 5.21
C LEU A 40 -1.60 8.93 4.05
N ALA A 41 -0.29 9.17 4.05
CA ALA A 41 0.61 8.58 3.07
C ALA A 41 0.69 7.06 3.19
N MET A 42 0.78 6.53 4.41
CA MET A 42 0.76 5.09 4.64
C MET A 42 -0.54 4.45 4.15
N ILE A 43 -1.70 5.03 4.48
CA ILE A 43 -3.01 4.58 4.02
C ILE A 43 -3.07 4.59 2.48
N SER A 44 -2.63 5.68 1.85
CA SER A 44 -2.67 5.81 0.40
C SER A 44 -1.82 4.76 -0.32
N VAL A 45 -0.62 4.46 0.19
CA VAL A 45 0.25 3.40 -0.34
C VAL A 45 -0.34 2.03 -0.08
N MET A 46 -0.86 1.76 1.13
CA MET A 46 -1.46 0.48 1.46
C MET A 46 -2.66 0.16 0.58
N ASP A 47 -3.47 1.15 0.21
CA ASP A 47 -4.56 0.96 -0.75
C ASP A 47 -4.05 0.54 -2.15
N ILE A 48 -2.92 1.09 -2.61
CA ILE A 48 -2.29 0.63 -3.86
C ILE A 48 -1.82 -0.83 -3.70
N LEU A 49 -1.12 -1.14 -2.60
CA LEU A 49 -0.60 -2.47 -2.34
C LEU A 49 -1.71 -3.52 -2.22
N ASN A 50 -2.80 -3.23 -1.50
CA ASN A 50 -3.90 -4.17 -1.31
C ASN A 50 -4.60 -4.55 -2.62
N HIS A 51 -4.61 -3.64 -3.60
CA HIS A 51 -5.19 -3.90 -4.92
C HIS A 51 -4.19 -4.51 -5.91
N PHE A 52 -2.89 -4.18 -5.80
CA PHE A 52 -1.87 -4.67 -6.71
C PHE A 52 -1.24 -6.01 -6.26
N LEU A 53 -1.06 -6.20 -4.95
CA LEU A 53 -0.49 -7.36 -4.27
C LEU A 53 -1.42 -7.78 -3.12
N PRO A 54 -2.49 -8.56 -3.37
CA PRO A 54 -3.50 -8.82 -2.35
C PRO A 54 -3.02 -9.74 -1.20
N SER A 55 -1.94 -10.49 -1.39
CA SER A 55 -1.36 -11.33 -0.33
C SER A 55 -0.42 -10.51 0.56
N LEU A 56 -0.56 -10.66 1.88
CA LEU A 56 0.37 -10.05 2.85
C LEU A 56 1.81 -10.54 2.63
N GLU A 57 1.98 -11.82 2.30
CA GLU A 57 3.29 -12.41 2.01
C GLU A 57 3.94 -11.78 0.78
N GLU A 58 3.17 -11.52 -0.28
CA GLU A 58 3.65 -10.79 -1.47
C GLU A 58 4.04 -9.35 -1.14
N GLN A 59 3.21 -8.64 -0.35
CA GLN A 59 3.52 -7.29 0.10
C GLN A 59 4.81 -7.23 0.93
N VAL A 60 4.98 -8.17 1.88
CA VAL A 60 6.21 -8.28 2.68
C VAL A 60 7.41 -8.55 1.80
N LYS A 61 7.30 -9.50 0.86
CA LYS A 61 8.39 -9.84 -0.05
C LYS A 61 8.81 -8.61 -0.86
N TRP A 62 7.85 -7.90 -1.47
CA TRP A 62 8.12 -6.70 -2.24
C TRP A 62 8.80 -5.60 -1.40
N CYS A 63 8.34 -5.36 -0.17
CA CYS A 63 8.99 -4.38 0.72
C CYS A 63 10.40 -4.79 1.17
N GLN A 64 10.64 -6.09 1.38
CA GLN A 64 11.93 -6.61 1.84
C GLN A 64 12.97 -6.73 0.74
N GLU A 65 12.57 -6.76 -0.54
CA GLU A 65 13.48 -6.65 -1.69
C GLU A 65 14.20 -5.28 -1.75
N LYS A 66 13.79 -4.31 -0.92
CA LYS A 66 14.38 -2.97 -0.82
C LYS A 66 15.01 -2.77 0.55
N ASP A 67 16.01 -1.89 0.61
CA ASP A 67 16.69 -1.50 1.87
C ASP A 67 15.82 -0.65 2.82
N TRP A 68 14.52 -0.45 2.52
CA TRP A 68 13.62 0.34 3.36
C TRP A 68 13.52 -0.21 4.79
N HIS A 69 13.54 -1.53 4.96
CA HIS A 69 13.49 -2.18 6.27
C HIS A 69 14.71 -1.86 7.15
N MET A 70 15.81 -1.34 6.59
CA MET A 70 17.02 -1.00 7.35
C MET A 70 16.93 0.38 8.02
N HIS A 71 15.90 1.18 7.74
CA HIS A 71 15.79 2.56 8.21
C HIS A 71 14.60 2.78 9.15
N TYR A 72 14.62 3.90 9.89
CA TYR A 72 13.51 4.39 10.73
C TYR A 72 12.95 3.41 11.78
N SER A 73 13.71 2.40 12.19
CA SER A 73 13.29 1.40 13.19
C SER A 73 12.90 2.04 14.53
N ILE A 74 13.67 3.01 15.03
CA ILE A 74 13.38 3.73 16.28
C ILE A 74 12.03 4.45 16.20
N GLU A 75 11.74 5.10 15.07
CA GLU A 75 10.49 5.80 14.88
C GLU A 75 9.30 4.84 14.78
N PHE A 76 9.49 3.74 14.05
CA PHE A 76 8.50 2.67 14.01
C PHE A 76 8.17 2.14 15.41
N GLN A 77 9.18 1.83 16.23
CA GLN A 77 8.96 1.26 17.56
C GLN A 77 8.13 2.17 18.48
N LYS A 78 8.28 3.50 18.36
CA LYS A 78 7.50 4.47 19.16
C LYS A 78 5.99 4.36 18.94
N ARG A 79 5.55 4.00 17.73
CA ARG A 79 4.13 3.94 17.34
C ARG A 79 3.78 2.63 16.63
N ARG A 80 4.48 1.55 17.00
CA ARG A 80 4.40 0.25 16.32
C ARG A 80 2.97 -0.25 16.20
N ARG A 81 2.18 -0.15 17.27
CA ARG A 81 0.78 -0.61 17.28
C ARG A 81 -0.07 0.16 16.27
N ASP A 82 0.04 1.49 16.27
CA ASP A 82 -0.68 2.37 15.35
C ASP A 82 -0.31 2.07 13.90
N TYR A 83 0.99 2.02 13.59
CA TYR A 83 1.46 1.77 12.23
C TYR A 83 1.11 0.37 11.71
N MET A 84 1.16 -0.64 12.58
CA MET A 84 0.68 -1.98 12.24
C MET A 84 -0.83 -1.98 12.00
N ALA A 85 -1.61 -1.28 12.83
CA ALA A 85 -3.05 -1.22 12.65
C ALA A 85 -3.44 -0.55 11.33
N LEU A 86 -2.72 0.49 10.90
CA LEU A 86 -2.93 1.18 9.61
C LEU A 86 -2.61 0.30 8.39
N CYS A 87 -1.64 -0.61 8.51
CA CYS A 87 -1.25 -1.50 7.40
C CYS A 87 -2.04 -2.81 7.37
N ASP A 88 -2.85 -3.08 8.39
CA ASP A 88 -3.62 -4.31 8.45
C ASP A 88 -4.88 -4.17 7.60
N ALA A 89 -4.91 -4.84 6.44
CA ALA A 89 -6.03 -4.78 5.50
C ALA A 89 -7.38 -5.28 6.07
N SER A 90 -7.38 -6.01 7.19
CA SER A 90 -8.61 -6.39 7.90
C SER A 90 -9.15 -5.27 8.80
N ASN A 91 -8.37 -4.23 9.06
CA ASN A 91 -8.87 -3.06 9.76
C ASN A 91 -9.50 -2.13 8.73
N GLU A 92 -10.83 -2.02 8.78
CA GLU A 92 -11.51 -0.88 8.19
C GLU A 92 -10.89 0.37 8.79
N THR A 93 -10.27 1.20 7.95
CA THR A 93 -9.74 2.48 8.42
C THR A 93 -10.94 3.40 8.61
N PRO A 94 -11.37 3.71 9.85
CA PRO A 94 -12.66 4.34 10.09
C PRO A 94 -12.79 5.70 9.41
N TYR A 95 -11.66 6.38 9.18
CA TYR A 95 -11.56 7.62 8.43
C TYR A 95 -12.04 7.51 6.98
N LEU A 96 -11.76 6.39 6.30
CA LEU A 96 -12.20 6.16 4.92
C LEU A 96 -13.73 6.03 4.81
N GLU A 97 -14.39 5.65 5.90
CA GLU A 97 -15.85 5.50 5.94
C GLU A 97 -16.57 6.82 6.19
N GLN A 98 -15.93 7.74 6.91
CA GLN A 98 -16.52 9.02 7.30
C GLN A 98 -16.49 10.08 6.18
N ASN A 99 -15.60 9.93 5.19
CA ASN A 99 -15.56 10.82 4.02
C ASN A 99 -15.99 10.07 2.75
N SER A 100 -17.22 10.34 2.31
CA SER A 100 -17.81 9.73 1.11
C SER A 100 -17.04 10.04 -0.17
N MET A 101 -16.40 11.22 -0.28
CA MET A 101 -15.62 11.60 -1.44
C MET A 101 -14.30 10.81 -1.52
N VAL A 102 -13.59 10.68 -0.39
CA VAL A 102 -12.40 9.82 -0.29
C VAL A 102 -12.74 8.38 -0.66
N LYS A 103 -13.85 7.84 -0.12
CA LYS A 103 -14.32 6.49 -0.44
C LYS A 103 -14.57 6.31 -1.94
N ASN A 104 -15.21 7.28 -2.58
CA ASN A 104 -15.47 7.26 -4.03
C ASN A 104 -14.17 7.27 -4.83
N TYR A 105 -13.19 8.08 -4.45
CA TYR A 105 -11.90 8.12 -5.16
C TYR A 105 -11.04 6.89 -4.92
N ILE A 106 -11.10 6.28 -3.74
CA ILE A 106 -10.48 4.97 -3.47
C ILE A 106 -11.11 3.91 -4.37
N HIS A 107 -12.45 3.87 -4.46
CA HIS A 107 -13.13 2.93 -5.33
C HIS A 107 -12.76 3.12 -6.80
N LEU A 108 -12.73 4.38 -7.27
CA LEU A 108 -12.29 4.70 -8.62
C LEU A 108 -10.84 4.24 -8.88
N ARG A 109 -9.91 4.54 -7.96
CA ARG A 109 -8.50 4.12 -8.08
C ARG A 109 -8.37 2.61 -8.09
N LYS A 110 -9.11 1.91 -7.23
CA LYS A 110 -9.18 0.44 -7.19
C LYS A 110 -9.56 -0.13 -8.54
N GLU A 111 -10.65 0.34 -9.15
CA GLU A 111 -11.09 -0.16 -10.46
C GLU A 111 -9.98 -0.03 -11.52
N LYS A 112 -9.30 1.13 -11.55
CA LYS A 112 -8.20 1.36 -12.49
C LYS A 112 -6.99 0.48 -12.23
N ILE A 113 -6.63 0.27 -10.97
CA ILE A 113 -5.54 -0.65 -10.59
C ILE A 113 -5.85 -2.07 -11.02
N LEU A 114 -7.08 -2.56 -10.80
CA LEU A 114 -7.47 -3.92 -11.17
C LEU A 114 -7.47 -4.12 -12.69
N SER A 115 -8.00 -3.16 -13.46
CA SER A 115 -7.95 -3.20 -14.94
C SER A 115 -6.52 -3.20 -15.45
N TYR A 116 -5.65 -2.36 -14.88
CA TYR A 116 -4.24 -2.30 -15.26
C TYR A 116 -3.50 -3.58 -14.89
N LYS A 117 -3.68 -4.11 -13.68
CA LYS A 117 -3.08 -5.37 -13.24
C LYS A 117 -3.46 -6.52 -14.16
N TYR A 118 -4.75 -6.63 -14.50
CA TYR A 118 -5.21 -7.64 -15.46
C TYR A 118 -4.47 -7.51 -16.80
N ALA A 119 -4.38 -6.30 -17.36
CA ALA A 119 -3.68 -6.06 -18.61
C ALA A 119 -2.17 -6.37 -18.52
N LEU A 120 -1.52 -6.04 -17.40
CA LEU A 120 -0.13 -6.40 -17.12
C LEU A 120 0.07 -7.91 -17.09
N ASP A 121 -0.83 -8.65 -16.44
CA ASP A 121 -0.74 -10.11 -16.36
C ASP A 121 -0.89 -10.76 -17.74
N GLN A 122 -1.78 -10.24 -18.60
CA GLN A 122 -1.91 -10.71 -19.98
C GLN A 122 -0.65 -10.42 -20.82
N ASN A 123 -0.08 -9.21 -20.68
CA ASN A 123 1.14 -8.82 -21.38
C ASN A 123 2.37 -9.60 -20.88
N ASN A 124 2.42 -9.91 -19.58
CA ASN A 124 3.50 -10.69 -18.99
C ASN A 124 3.55 -12.11 -19.57
N LYS A 125 2.38 -12.76 -19.72
CA LYS A 125 2.26 -14.07 -20.36
C LYS A 125 2.75 -14.09 -21.80
N ARG A 126 2.68 -12.95 -22.49
CA ARG A 126 3.16 -12.76 -23.87
C ARG A 126 4.60 -12.26 -23.95
N MET A 127 5.28 -12.08 -22.82
CA MET A 127 6.63 -11.47 -22.73
C MET A 127 6.73 -10.08 -23.38
N MET A 128 5.64 -9.30 -23.32
CA MET A 128 5.53 -7.98 -23.95
C MET A 128 5.82 -6.81 -22.98
N LEU A 129 6.02 -7.11 -21.69
CA LEU A 129 6.31 -6.07 -20.70
C LEU A 129 7.73 -5.51 -20.88
N THR A 130 7.83 -4.18 -20.93
CA THR A 130 9.12 -3.47 -21.00
C THR A 130 9.78 -3.27 -19.62
N ALA A 131 9.12 -3.69 -18.55
CA ALA A 131 9.59 -3.58 -17.16
C ALA A 131 8.92 -4.65 -16.30
N SER A 132 9.57 -5.06 -15.21
CA SER A 132 8.96 -6.01 -14.26
C SER A 132 7.76 -5.38 -13.56
N GLN A 133 6.78 -6.21 -13.17
CA GLN A 133 5.62 -5.74 -12.41
C GLN A 133 6.03 -5.08 -11.08
N SER A 134 7.10 -5.57 -10.43
CA SER A 134 7.69 -4.95 -9.22
C SER A 134 8.18 -3.52 -9.50
N SER A 135 8.92 -3.29 -10.60
CA SER A 135 9.39 -1.95 -10.99
C SER A 135 8.26 -1.01 -11.40
N ILE A 136 7.18 -1.55 -11.99
CA ILE A 136 5.98 -0.78 -12.29
C ILE A 136 5.30 -0.34 -10.99
N LEU A 137 5.13 -1.24 -10.02
CA LEU A 137 4.57 -0.92 -8.71
C LEU A 137 5.42 0.12 -7.96
N ASP A 138 6.75 0.00 -7.99
CA ASP A 138 7.66 1.01 -7.45
C ASP A 138 7.34 2.40 -8.01
N SER A 139 7.08 2.47 -9.32
CA SER A 139 6.78 3.74 -10.00
C SER A 139 5.40 4.28 -9.61
N LEU A 140 4.38 3.43 -9.42
CA LEU A 140 3.07 3.85 -8.95
C LEU A 140 3.14 4.44 -7.54
N VAL A 141 3.84 3.74 -6.63
CA VAL A 141 4.03 4.18 -5.24
C VAL A 141 4.85 5.46 -5.18
N HIS A 142 5.96 5.54 -5.94
CA HIS A 142 6.78 6.75 -6.02
C HIS A 142 5.96 7.96 -6.47
N MET A 143 5.17 7.80 -7.53
CA MET A 143 4.35 8.88 -8.07
C MET A 143 3.21 9.30 -7.14
N ASN A 144 2.59 8.36 -6.42
CA ASN A 144 1.60 8.66 -5.38
C ASN A 144 2.22 9.50 -4.25
N LEU A 145 3.35 9.06 -3.70
CA LEU A 145 4.06 9.77 -2.64
C LEU A 145 4.59 11.13 -3.11
N ASN A 146 5.04 11.23 -4.36
CA ASN A 146 5.47 12.50 -4.95
C ASN A 146 4.34 13.53 -4.97
N ARG A 147 3.11 13.13 -5.31
CA ARG A 147 1.96 14.03 -5.31
C ARG A 147 1.56 14.46 -3.90
N LEU A 148 1.67 13.56 -2.91
CA LEU A 148 1.20 13.81 -1.55
C LEU A 148 2.23 14.54 -0.67
N LEU A 149 3.53 14.26 -0.86
CA LEU A 149 4.64 14.73 -0.01
C LEU A 149 5.60 15.67 -0.75
N GLY A 150 5.42 15.84 -2.05
CA GLY A 150 6.39 16.52 -2.92
C GLY A 150 7.61 15.65 -3.20
N THR A 151 8.69 16.26 -3.69
CA THR A 151 9.89 15.54 -4.17
C THR A 151 10.88 15.13 -3.06
N ASN A 152 10.44 15.08 -1.80
CA ASN A 152 11.31 14.81 -0.65
C ASN A 152 11.58 13.31 -0.49
N ARG A 153 12.71 12.85 -1.03
CA ARG A 153 13.15 11.44 -0.96
C ARG A 153 13.31 10.91 0.47
N ASN A 154 13.62 11.75 1.45
CA ASN A 154 13.73 11.30 2.84
C ASN A 154 12.36 11.00 3.45
N GLN A 155 11.34 11.78 3.09
CA GLN A 155 9.96 11.50 3.50
C GLN A 155 9.42 10.24 2.83
N GLU A 156 9.64 10.07 1.53
CA GLU A 156 9.29 8.84 0.81
C GLU A 156 9.92 7.61 1.48
N ARG A 157 11.25 7.66 1.73
CA ARG A 157 11.96 6.57 2.42
C ARG A 157 11.38 6.31 3.81
N LYS A 158 11.02 7.36 4.55
CA LYS A 158 10.38 7.22 5.86
C LYS A 158 9.06 6.45 5.76
N ILE A 159 8.14 6.85 4.87
CA ILE A 159 6.85 6.15 4.71
C ILE A 159 7.09 4.69 4.37
N MET A 160 7.93 4.41 3.37
CA MET A 160 8.19 3.04 2.94
C MET A 160 8.86 2.18 4.01
N SER A 161 9.75 2.76 4.82
CA SER A 161 10.32 2.07 5.98
C SER A 161 9.27 1.72 7.03
N LEU A 162 8.38 2.65 7.36
CA LEU A 162 7.32 2.41 8.35
C LEU A 162 6.37 1.31 7.87
N ILE A 163 5.95 1.34 6.60
CA ILE A 163 5.14 0.29 5.97
C ILE A 163 5.88 -1.05 6.00
N SER A 164 7.15 -1.08 5.59
CA SER A 164 7.95 -2.31 5.55
C SER A 164 8.05 -2.97 6.93
N HIS A 165 8.30 -2.18 7.99
CA HIS A 165 8.32 -2.70 9.37
C HIS A 165 6.94 -3.21 9.80
N SER A 166 5.87 -2.45 9.52
CA SER A 166 4.50 -2.83 9.83
C SER A 166 4.12 -4.17 9.22
N LEU A 167 4.30 -4.32 7.90
CA LEU A 167 3.95 -5.54 7.17
C LEU A 167 4.76 -6.75 7.65
N TYR A 168 6.06 -6.58 7.89
CA TYR A 168 6.90 -7.65 8.45
C TYR A 168 6.37 -8.14 9.80
N HIS A 169 6.08 -7.21 10.72
CA HIS A 169 5.56 -7.57 12.04
C HIS A 169 4.14 -8.12 11.99
N LEU A 170 3.27 -7.64 11.09
CA LEU A 170 1.94 -8.19 10.87
C LEU A 170 2.02 -9.65 10.38
N ASN A 171 2.89 -9.92 9.42
CA ASN A 171 3.07 -11.26 8.87
C ASN A 171 3.57 -12.25 9.93
N ASN A 172 4.58 -11.85 10.72
CA ASN A 172 5.05 -12.67 11.83
C ASN A 172 3.95 -12.92 12.88
N LYS A 173 3.15 -11.90 13.21
CA LYS A 173 2.01 -12.06 14.13
C LYS A 173 1.01 -13.08 13.60
N ARG A 174 0.61 -12.99 12.32
CA ARG A 174 -0.35 -13.92 11.69
C ARG A 174 0.17 -15.36 11.66
N LYS A 175 1.44 -15.56 11.31
CA LYS A 175 2.09 -16.89 11.33
C LYS A 175 2.08 -17.54 12.71
N HIS A 176 2.41 -16.77 13.76
CA HIS A 176 2.36 -17.29 15.13
C HIS A 176 0.95 -17.64 15.60
N THR A 177 -0.05 -16.83 15.25
CA THR A 177 -1.46 -17.14 15.56
C THR A 177 -1.93 -18.41 14.85
N GLN A 178 -1.59 -18.59 13.57
CA GLN A 178 -1.91 -19.81 12.81
C GLN A 178 -1.27 -21.06 13.42
N GLN A 179 0.02 -21.02 13.75
CA GLN A 179 0.74 -22.13 14.39
C GLN A 179 0.13 -22.53 15.74
N THR A 180 -0.31 -21.54 16.52
CA THR A 180 -0.94 -21.80 17.83
C THR A 180 -2.30 -22.46 17.66
N PHE A 181 -3.09 -22.03 16.66
CA PHE A 181 -4.40 -22.60 16.37
C PHE A 181 -4.32 -24.04 15.81
N GLU A 182 -3.38 -24.29 14.88
CA GLU A 182 -3.10 -25.64 14.37
C GLU A 182 -2.62 -26.58 15.48
N GLY A 183 -1.79 -26.08 16.40
CA GLY A 183 -1.40 -26.80 17.60
C GLY A 183 -2.61 -27.25 18.43
N ILE A 184 -3.53 -26.34 18.77
CA ILE A 184 -4.73 -26.64 19.56
C ILE A 184 -5.60 -27.71 18.86
N LEU A 185 -5.88 -27.56 17.56
CA LEU A 185 -6.69 -28.54 16.82
C LEU A 185 -6.04 -29.93 16.73
N SER A 186 -4.71 -30.01 16.75
CA SER A 186 -3.99 -31.29 16.78
C SER A 186 -4.00 -31.98 18.15
N TYR A 187 -4.18 -31.21 19.23
CA TYR A 187 -4.37 -31.74 20.59
C TYR A 187 -5.79 -32.24 20.82
N ASP A 188 -6.82 -31.60 20.25
CA ASP A 188 -8.22 -32.00 20.43
C ASP A 188 -8.64 -33.22 19.58
N ASN A 189 -7.81 -33.64 18.62
CA ASN A 189 -8.04 -34.81 17.76
C ASN A 189 -7.22 -36.05 18.15
N ASN A 190 -6.54 -36.04 19.30
CA ASN A 190 -5.81 -37.18 19.89
C ASN A 190 -6.39 -37.55 21.26
#